data_AF-A0AAX6H8K5-F1
#
_entry.id   AF-A0AAX6H8K5-F1
#
_cell.length_a   1.000
_cell.length_b   1.000
_cell.length_c   1.000
_cell.angle_alpha   90.00
_cell.angle_beta   90.00
_cell.angle_gamma   90.00
#
_symmetry.space_group_name_H-M   'P 1'
#
loop_
_entity.id
_entity.type
_entity.pdbx_description
1 polymer ?
#
loop_
_entity_poly.entity_id
_entity_poly.type
_entity_poly.pdbx_seq_one_letter_code
_entity_poly.pdbx_strand_id
1 'polypeptide(L)'
;MEVVSSEENNTEGEETERDMVAGTPDHQAFPYRPQYPVRTRAYRFDGLGNYSPGEWDLSEGQGAEFYWYHVELPKGNQKLAVSAQNLITVLCPPLKLQDILTLASNGPFCGHVNGALIFRVNSSGPSMSDFTLRLAARVTERSVITVSLGRVPRLGFSPTTGQSLLSEIPSVGSSHVVGNEVIGGRVAL
;
A
#
# COMPACT_ATOMS: atom_id res chain seq x y z
N MET A 1 24.61 61.59 -18.54
CA MET A 1 25.32 61.91 -17.29
C MET A 1 24.37 61.57 -16.16
N GLU A 2 24.65 60.70 -15.20
CA GLU A 2 25.82 59.89 -14.86
C GLU A 2 25.30 58.72 -14.01
N VAL A 3 26.07 57.63 -14.04
CA VAL A 3 25.93 56.42 -13.23
C VAL A 3 26.80 56.62 -11.99
N VAL A 4 26.33 56.28 -10.79
CA VAL A 4 27.22 55.79 -9.72
C VAL A 4 26.52 54.72 -8.89
N SER A 5 27.08 53.53 -8.96
CA SER A 5 26.94 52.37 -8.09
C SER A 5 27.99 52.40 -6.97
N SER A 6 27.71 51.77 -5.83
CA SER A 6 28.76 51.23 -4.97
C SER A 6 28.23 50.11 -4.06
N GLU A 7 28.98 49.02 -4.09
CA GLU A 7 28.85 47.74 -3.39
C GLU A 7 29.29 47.87 -1.92
N GLU A 8 28.81 46.97 -1.07
CA GLU A 8 29.53 46.58 0.16
C GLU A 8 29.63 45.06 0.26
N ASN A 9 30.85 44.61 0.55
CA ASN A 9 31.36 43.26 0.49
C ASN A 9 31.80 42.84 1.91
N ASN A 10 31.55 41.58 2.28
CA ASN A 10 32.20 40.71 3.30
C ASN A 10 32.60 41.26 4.68
N THR A 11 32.42 40.46 5.74
CA THR A 11 33.52 39.72 6.43
C THR A 11 32.94 38.83 7.55
N GLU A 12 33.60 37.68 7.72
CA GLU A 12 33.39 36.55 8.62
C GLU A 12 33.46 36.85 10.12
N GLY A 13 32.94 35.92 10.93
CA GLY A 13 33.16 35.83 12.37
C GLY A 13 32.77 34.45 12.90
N GLU A 14 33.73 33.52 12.90
CA GLU A 14 33.71 32.28 13.70
C GLU A 14 33.90 32.62 15.18
N GLU A 15 33.05 32.10 16.08
CA GLU A 15 33.47 31.74 17.44
C GLU A 15 32.71 30.48 17.90
N THR A 16 33.49 29.44 18.17
CA THR A 16 33.13 28.15 18.77
C THR A 16 32.87 28.27 20.28
N GLU A 17 31.80 27.66 20.79
CA GLU A 17 31.80 27.20 22.18
C GLU A 17 31.18 25.79 22.33
N ARG A 18 31.81 25.04 23.22
CA ARG A 18 31.86 23.58 23.33
C ARG A 18 30.70 23.07 24.14
N ASP A 19 30.17 21.90 23.77
CA ASP A 19 29.62 20.97 24.76
C ASP A 19 30.09 19.54 24.46
N MET A 20 30.95 19.04 25.34
CA MET A 20 31.22 17.61 25.48
C MET A 20 30.21 17.04 26.47
N VAL A 21 29.32 16.16 26.01
CA VAL A 21 28.73 15.13 26.87
C VAL A 21 28.88 13.79 26.15
N ALA A 22 29.75 12.96 26.72
CA ALA A 22 29.95 11.58 26.33
C ALA A 22 28.69 10.77 26.65
N GLY A 23 28.09 10.22 25.60
CA GLY A 23 27.10 9.16 25.69
C GLY A 23 27.14 8.40 24.38
N THR A 24 27.85 7.28 24.35
CA THR A 24 27.84 6.34 23.23
C THR A 24 26.41 5.89 22.96
N PRO A 25 25.83 6.13 21.78
CA PRO A 25 24.71 5.34 21.34
C PRO A 25 25.26 4.20 20.48
N ASP A 26 25.09 2.99 20.98
CA ASP A 26 25.05 1.76 20.20
C ASP A 26 23.88 1.88 19.19
N HIS A 27 24.07 2.70 18.16
CA HIS A 27 23.15 2.81 17.05
C HIS A 27 23.47 1.67 16.09
N GLN A 28 22.83 0.52 16.35
CA GLN A 28 22.49 -0.43 15.30
C GLN A 28 22.04 0.39 14.09
N ALA A 29 22.86 0.36 13.04
CA ALA A 29 22.60 1.05 11.79
C ALA A 29 21.30 0.49 11.21
N PHE A 30 20.18 1.17 11.47
CA PHE A 30 18.95 0.88 10.74
C PHE A 30 19.27 1.12 9.26
N PRO A 31 19.10 0.11 8.39
CA PRO A 31 19.40 0.28 6.97
C PRO A 31 18.56 1.44 6.44
N TYR A 32 19.24 2.32 5.70
CA TYR A 32 18.72 3.55 5.12
C TYR A 32 17.39 3.28 4.41
N ARG A 33 16.26 3.55 5.07
CA ARG A 33 14.95 3.44 4.40
C ARG A 33 14.87 4.55 3.36
N PRO A 34 14.67 4.24 2.07
CA PRO A 34 14.43 5.27 1.08
C PRO A 34 13.23 6.11 1.53
N GLN A 35 13.43 7.41 1.70
CA GLN A 35 12.34 8.33 2.01
C GLN A 35 11.59 8.60 0.72
N TYR A 36 10.60 7.76 0.44
CA TYR A 36 9.70 7.99 -0.68
C TYR A 36 8.76 9.17 -0.36
N PRO A 37 8.31 9.93 -1.36
CA PRO A 37 7.32 11.01 -1.18
C PRO A 37 5.93 10.48 -0.78
N VAL A 38 5.80 9.16 -0.61
CA VAL A 38 4.58 8.43 -0.28
C VAL A 38 4.88 7.48 0.86
N ARG A 39 3.86 7.13 1.65
CA ARG A 39 4.04 6.16 2.73
C ARG A 39 3.96 4.76 2.17
N THR A 40 4.92 3.92 2.52
CA THR A 40 4.99 2.53 2.11
C THR A 40 4.92 1.58 3.31
N ARG A 41 4.28 0.43 3.15
CA ARG A 41 4.26 -0.66 4.15
C ARG A 41 4.40 -2.00 3.45
N ALA A 42 5.24 -2.87 3.98
CA ALA A 42 5.40 -4.24 3.50
C ALA A 42 5.12 -5.22 4.63
N TYR A 43 4.46 -6.32 4.30
CA TYR A 43 4.16 -7.43 5.19
C TYR A 43 4.47 -8.75 4.49
N ARG A 44 4.99 -9.71 5.24
CA ARG A 44 5.17 -11.09 4.83
C ARG A 44 4.21 -11.97 5.61
N PHE A 45 3.55 -12.89 4.90
CA PHE A 45 2.67 -13.90 5.45
C PHE A 45 3.30 -15.27 5.25
N ASP A 46 3.19 -16.12 6.27
CA ASP A 46 3.80 -17.47 6.28
C ASP A 46 2.90 -18.57 5.69
N GLY A 47 1.66 -18.22 5.31
CA GLY A 47 0.65 -19.17 4.83
C GLY A 47 -0.06 -19.95 5.94
N LEU A 48 0.31 -19.75 7.21
CA LEU A 48 -0.29 -20.37 8.40
C LEU A 48 -1.16 -19.38 9.19
N GLY A 49 -1.36 -18.17 8.65
CA GLY A 49 -2.16 -17.12 9.25
C GLY A 49 -1.36 -16.11 10.08
N ASN A 50 -0.03 -16.26 10.18
CA ASN A 50 0.82 -15.26 10.83
C ASN A 50 1.34 -14.26 9.81
N TYR A 51 1.74 -13.09 10.31
CA TYR A 51 2.37 -12.04 9.52
C TYR A 51 3.51 -11.37 10.28
N SER A 52 4.46 -10.83 9.52
CA SER A 52 5.56 -10.00 10.06
C SER A 52 5.78 -8.78 9.16
N PRO A 53 6.39 -7.70 9.68
CA PRO A 53 6.88 -6.60 8.84
C PRO A 53 7.87 -7.14 7.79
N GLY A 54 7.67 -6.77 6.54
CA GLY A 54 8.54 -7.14 5.42
C GLY A 54 9.48 -6.01 4.99
N GLU A 55 10.45 -6.33 4.15
CA GLU A 55 11.26 -5.36 3.43
C GLU A 55 10.52 -4.83 2.20
N TRP A 56 10.87 -3.64 1.72
CA TRP A 56 10.30 -3.06 0.49
C TRP A 56 11.14 -3.48 -0.72
N ASP A 57 11.09 -4.75 -1.07
CA ASP A 57 11.85 -5.35 -2.18
C ASP A 57 10.97 -5.69 -3.40
N LEU A 58 9.65 -5.62 -3.26
CA LEU A 58 8.65 -5.94 -4.28
C LEU A 58 8.84 -7.34 -4.90
N SER A 59 9.41 -8.26 -4.11
CA SER A 59 9.55 -9.65 -4.50
C SER A 59 8.22 -10.40 -4.45
N GLU A 60 8.18 -11.58 -5.04
CA GLU A 60 7.08 -12.52 -4.86
C GLU A 60 7.47 -13.55 -3.81
N GLY A 61 6.50 -13.99 -3.00
CA GLY A 61 6.75 -15.00 -1.98
C GLY A 61 7.23 -16.33 -2.56
N GLN A 62 7.86 -17.16 -1.74
CA GLN A 62 8.31 -18.49 -2.14
C GLN A 62 7.50 -19.58 -1.42
N GLY A 63 7.16 -20.65 -2.14
CA GLY A 63 6.36 -21.74 -1.58
C GLY A 63 4.98 -21.25 -1.11
N ALA A 64 4.71 -21.36 0.20
CA ALA A 64 3.46 -20.93 0.83
C ALA A 64 3.47 -19.46 1.25
N GLU A 65 4.58 -18.76 1.09
CA GLU A 65 4.71 -17.37 1.51
C GLU A 65 3.94 -16.44 0.57
N PHE A 66 3.40 -15.38 1.16
CA PHE A 66 2.68 -14.35 0.43
C PHE A 66 3.10 -12.97 0.93
N TYR A 67 3.29 -12.03 0.02
CA TYR A 67 3.72 -10.67 0.37
C TYR A 67 2.62 -9.65 0.11
N TRP A 68 2.47 -8.69 1.02
CA TRP A 68 1.59 -7.54 0.82
C TRP A 68 2.39 -6.24 0.91
N TYR A 69 2.40 -5.50 -0.19
CA TYR A 69 2.92 -4.14 -0.28
C TYR A 69 1.77 -3.12 -0.37
N HIS A 70 1.87 -2.03 0.38
CA HIS A 70 0.89 -0.96 0.37
C HIS A 70 1.56 0.40 0.15
N VAL A 71 1.03 1.17 -0.80
CA VAL A 71 1.39 2.57 -1.04
C VAL A 71 0.20 3.47 -0.68
N GLU A 72 0.41 4.39 0.24
CA GLU A 72 -0.56 5.44 0.60
C GLU A 72 -0.14 6.74 -0.09
N LEU A 73 -0.90 7.13 -1.12
CA LEU A 73 -0.73 8.42 -1.78
C LEU A 73 -1.33 9.54 -0.92
N PRO A 74 -0.76 10.75 -0.92
CA PRO A 74 -1.32 11.88 -0.20
C PRO A 74 -2.72 12.22 -0.72
N LYS A 75 -3.64 12.52 0.20
CA LYS A 75 -5.00 12.94 -0.12
C LYS A 75 -5.00 14.41 -0.49
N GLY A 76 -5.39 14.74 -1.71
CA GLY A 76 -5.50 16.11 -2.20
C GLY A 76 -5.90 16.12 -3.67
N ASN A 77 -6.20 17.32 -4.20
CA ASN A 77 -6.50 17.51 -5.62
C ASN A 77 -5.23 17.42 -6.50
N GLN A 78 -4.49 16.33 -6.34
CA GLN A 78 -3.28 16.08 -7.12
C GLN A 78 -3.67 15.59 -8.52
N LYS A 79 -3.00 16.14 -9.53
CA LYS A 79 -3.15 15.68 -10.91
C LYS A 79 -2.71 14.21 -10.99
N LEU A 80 -3.40 13.42 -11.79
CA LEU A 80 -3.09 12.01 -12.06
C LEU A 80 -1.59 11.78 -12.39
N ALA A 81 -0.97 12.71 -13.12
CA ALA A 81 0.45 12.65 -13.46
C ALA A 81 1.37 12.62 -12.21
N VAL A 82 1.06 13.38 -11.16
CA VAL A 82 1.84 13.40 -9.92
C VAL A 82 1.70 12.07 -9.17
N SER A 83 0.47 11.55 -9.08
CA SER A 83 0.22 10.24 -8.49
C SER A 83 0.95 9.13 -9.26
N ALA A 84 0.89 9.15 -10.60
CA ALA A 84 1.60 8.20 -11.44
C ALA A 84 3.13 8.30 -11.24
N GLN A 85 3.70 9.50 -11.21
CA GLN A 85 5.13 9.70 -10.96
C GLN A 85 5.56 9.12 -9.61
N ASN A 86 4.79 9.37 -8.55
CA ASN A 86 5.07 8.80 -7.24
C ASN A 86 5.04 7.27 -7.26
N LEU A 87 4.06 6.66 -7.95
CA LEU A 87 4.00 5.21 -8.07
C LEU A 87 5.14 4.65 -8.92
N ILE A 88 5.55 5.33 -9.99
CA ILE A 88 6.72 4.94 -10.79
C ILE A 88 7.97 4.91 -9.91
N THR A 89 8.18 5.94 -9.08
CA THR A 89 9.34 6.02 -8.19
C THR A 89 9.41 4.87 -7.16
N VAL A 90 8.27 4.34 -6.71
CA VAL A 90 8.26 3.32 -5.64
C VAL A 90 8.01 1.89 -6.12
N LEU A 91 7.48 1.71 -7.34
CA LEU A 91 7.11 0.40 -7.89
C LEU A 91 7.97 -0.04 -9.09
N CYS A 92 8.70 0.88 -9.71
CA CYS A 92 9.55 0.58 -10.87
C CYS A 92 11.04 0.75 -10.52
N PRO A 93 11.87 -0.29 -10.71
CA PRO A 93 11.54 -1.71 -10.95
C PRO A 93 10.93 -2.39 -9.70
N PRO A 94 10.26 -3.57 -9.82
CA PRO A 94 10.18 -4.44 -11.00
C PRO A 94 8.89 -4.30 -11.83
N LEU A 95 7.92 -3.47 -11.43
CA LEU A 95 6.65 -3.37 -12.16
C LEU A 95 6.81 -2.62 -13.49
N LYS A 96 6.10 -3.11 -14.51
CA LYS A 96 6.00 -2.43 -15.80
C LYS A 96 5.14 -1.17 -15.68
N LEU A 97 5.44 -0.18 -16.52
CA LEU A 97 4.68 1.07 -16.57
C LEU A 97 3.18 0.84 -16.79
N GLN A 98 2.79 -0.17 -17.59
CA GLN A 98 1.39 -0.51 -17.82
C GLN A 98 0.65 -0.89 -16.53
N ASP A 99 1.27 -1.68 -15.65
CA ASP A 99 0.67 -2.07 -14.37
C ASP A 99 0.48 -0.84 -13.48
N ILE A 100 1.53 -0.01 -13.40
CA ILE A 100 1.56 1.20 -12.59
C ILE A 100 0.52 2.22 -13.05
N LEU A 101 0.41 2.47 -14.36
CA LEU A 101 -0.59 3.38 -14.92
C LEU A 101 -2.02 2.83 -14.72
N THR A 102 -2.20 1.51 -14.76
CA THR A 102 -3.49 0.89 -14.46
C THR A 102 -3.87 1.13 -13.00
N LEU A 103 -2.93 1.03 -12.07
CA LEU A 103 -3.15 1.34 -10.64
C LEU A 103 -3.42 2.82 -10.39
N ALA A 104 -2.72 3.72 -11.09
CA ALA A 104 -2.86 5.17 -10.93
C ALA A 104 -4.19 5.73 -11.48
N SER A 105 -4.74 5.08 -12.51
CA SER A 105 -5.88 5.60 -13.29
C SER A 105 -7.15 5.79 -12.45
N ASN A 106 -8.05 6.65 -12.94
CA ASN A 106 -9.34 6.93 -12.29
C ASN A 106 -10.46 5.96 -12.71
N GLY A 107 -11.45 5.79 -11.83
CA GLY A 107 -12.64 4.98 -12.07
C GLY A 107 -12.49 3.51 -11.69
N PRO A 108 -13.61 2.77 -11.58
CA PRO A 108 -13.61 1.35 -11.28
C PRO A 108 -13.01 0.55 -12.44
N PHE A 109 -12.36 -0.55 -12.13
CA PHE A 109 -11.74 -1.44 -13.10
C PHE A 109 -11.58 -2.83 -12.52
N CYS A 110 -11.65 -3.85 -13.36
CA CYS A 110 -11.29 -5.23 -13.02
C CYS A 110 -10.83 -5.92 -14.30
N GLY A 111 -9.61 -6.47 -14.30
CA GLY A 111 -9.07 -7.15 -15.46
C GLY A 111 -7.65 -7.66 -15.24
N HIS A 112 -7.18 -8.49 -16.15
CA HIS A 112 -5.80 -8.99 -16.11
C HIS A 112 -4.87 -8.07 -16.89
N VAL A 113 -3.72 -7.74 -16.30
CA VAL A 113 -2.65 -6.95 -16.91
C VAL A 113 -1.33 -7.61 -16.56
N ASN A 114 -0.53 -7.96 -17.59
CA ASN A 114 0.77 -8.64 -17.42
C ASN A 114 0.74 -9.88 -16.50
N GLY A 115 -0.33 -10.69 -16.59
CA GLY A 115 -0.47 -11.92 -15.80
C GLY A 115 -0.93 -11.70 -14.35
N ALA A 116 -1.15 -10.46 -13.93
CA ALA A 116 -1.72 -10.13 -12.62
C ALA A 116 -3.17 -9.69 -12.75
N LEU A 117 -4.00 -10.03 -11.76
CA LEU A 117 -5.34 -9.46 -11.63
C LEU A 117 -5.20 -8.04 -11.08
N ILE A 118 -5.74 -7.04 -11.78
CA ILE A 118 -5.81 -5.66 -11.31
C ILE A 118 -7.26 -5.27 -11.12
N PHE A 119 -7.58 -4.69 -9.96
CA PHE A 119 -8.88 -4.07 -9.74
C PHE A 119 -8.75 -2.71 -9.04
N ARG A 120 -9.74 -1.86 -9.31
CA ARG A 120 -9.89 -0.53 -8.71
C ARG A 120 -11.30 -0.39 -8.19
N VAL A 121 -11.41 -0.02 -6.92
CA VAL A 121 -12.67 0.15 -6.22
C VAL A 121 -12.71 1.50 -5.54
N ASN A 122 -13.91 2.06 -5.48
CA ASN A 122 -14.23 3.26 -4.73
C ASN A 122 -15.22 2.89 -3.63
N SER A 123 -15.13 3.53 -2.46
CA SER A 123 -16.22 3.47 -1.48
C SER A 123 -17.50 4.05 -2.08
N SER A 124 -18.65 3.66 -1.51
CA SER A 124 -19.94 4.27 -1.83
C SER A 124 -19.90 5.79 -1.63
N GLY A 125 -20.44 6.53 -2.60
CA GLY A 125 -20.50 7.99 -2.58
C GLY A 125 -20.18 8.60 -3.94
N PRO A 126 -20.34 9.93 -4.09
CA PRO A 126 -19.93 10.62 -5.30
C PRO A 126 -18.45 10.39 -5.58
N SER A 127 -18.11 9.94 -6.79
CA SER A 127 -16.74 9.53 -7.16
C SER A 127 -15.68 10.62 -6.96
N MET A 128 -16.09 11.89 -6.99
CA MET A 128 -15.24 13.08 -6.80
C MET A 128 -15.28 13.66 -5.38
N SER A 129 -15.98 13.02 -4.43
CA SER A 129 -16.01 13.49 -3.04
C SER A 129 -14.65 13.28 -2.35
N ASP A 130 -14.26 14.24 -1.52
CA ASP A 130 -13.14 14.10 -0.59
C ASP A 130 -13.35 12.96 0.41
N PHE A 131 -14.55 12.41 0.58
CA PHE A 131 -14.79 11.27 1.47
C PHE A 131 -14.67 9.92 0.78
N THR A 132 -14.54 9.90 -0.55
CA THR A 132 -14.43 8.66 -1.31
C THR A 132 -13.05 8.04 -1.10
N LEU A 133 -13.04 6.86 -0.49
CA LEU A 133 -11.85 6.01 -0.41
C LEU A 133 -11.64 5.38 -1.77
N ARG A 134 -10.45 5.56 -2.34
CA ARG A 134 -10.05 4.90 -3.59
C ARG A 134 -8.95 3.89 -3.28
N LEU A 135 -9.14 2.67 -3.75
CA LEU A 135 -8.20 1.59 -3.58
C LEU A 135 -7.98 0.90 -4.94
N ALA A 136 -6.73 0.73 -5.32
CA ALA A 136 -6.31 -0.11 -6.42
C ALA A 136 -5.50 -1.29 -5.88
N ALA A 137 -5.59 -2.44 -6.51
CA ALA A 137 -4.80 -3.60 -6.16
C ALA A 137 -4.32 -4.33 -7.42
N ARG A 138 -3.07 -4.77 -7.39
CA ARG A 138 -2.48 -5.77 -8.30
C ARG A 138 -2.28 -7.04 -7.48
N VAL A 139 -2.87 -8.13 -7.92
CA VAL A 139 -2.82 -9.44 -7.25
C VAL A 139 -2.14 -10.43 -8.18
N THR A 140 -1.12 -11.10 -7.66
CA THR A 140 -0.50 -12.29 -8.25
C THR A 140 -0.79 -13.49 -7.36
N GLU A 141 -0.28 -14.65 -7.73
CA GLU A 141 -0.38 -15.86 -6.89
C GLU A 141 0.28 -15.67 -5.52
N ARG A 142 1.38 -14.90 -5.44
CA ARG A 142 2.27 -14.86 -4.26
C ARG A 142 2.50 -13.45 -3.71
N SER A 143 1.82 -12.45 -4.26
CA SER A 143 1.86 -11.10 -3.72
C SER A 143 0.62 -10.27 -4.07
N VAL A 144 0.33 -9.29 -3.22
CA VAL A 144 -0.59 -8.20 -3.50
C VAL A 144 0.10 -6.86 -3.31
N ILE A 145 -0.07 -5.97 -4.29
CA ILE A 145 0.33 -4.57 -4.20
C ILE A 145 -0.95 -3.74 -4.19
N THR A 146 -1.14 -2.97 -3.13
CA THR A 146 -2.29 -2.08 -2.97
C THR A 146 -1.86 -0.63 -3.00
N VAL A 147 -2.68 0.23 -3.59
CA VAL A 147 -2.49 1.68 -3.63
C VAL A 147 -3.75 2.36 -3.17
N SER A 148 -3.67 3.24 -2.17
CA SER A 148 -4.80 4.06 -1.75
C SER A 148 -4.57 5.55 -1.96
N LEU A 149 -5.65 6.27 -2.24
CA LEU A 149 -5.65 7.73 -2.15
C LEU A 149 -6.00 8.16 -0.74
N GLY A 150 -5.00 8.55 0.04
CA GLY A 150 -5.11 8.84 1.46
C GLY A 150 -5.11 7.59 2.35
N ARG A 151 -5.12 7.82 3.66
CA ARG A 151 -5.09 6.77 4.68
C ARG A 151 -6.36 5.93 4.62
N VAL A 152 -6.20 4.61 4.57
CA VAL A 152 -7.30 3.65 4.78
C VAL A 152 -7.17 3.05 6.18
N PRO A 153 -8.07 3.41 7.13
CA PRO A 153 -7.92 3.01 8.54
C PRO A 153 -7.84 1.51 8.79
N ARG A 154 -8.45 0.68 7.91
CA ARG A 154 -8.52 -0.78 8.06
C ARG A 154 -7.36 -1.55 7.40
N LEU A 155 -6.47 -0.88 6.67
CA LEU A 155 -5.31 -1.54 6.03
C LEU A 155 -4.06 -1.56 6.93
N GLY A 156 -4.16 -1.07 8.17
CA GLY A 156 -3.08 -1.19 9.14
C GLY A 156 -3.24 -2.46 9.98
N PHE A 157 -2.24 -3.33 9.97
CA PHE A 157 -2.17 -4.40 10.97
C PHE A 157 -1.56 -3.86 12.26
N SER A 158 -2.35 -3.88 13.33
CA SER A 158 -1.86 -3.59 14.68
C SER A 158 -1.70 -4.91 15.43
N PRO A 159 -0.49 -5.23 15.95
CA PRO A 159 -0.30 -6.42 16.80
C PRO A 159 -1.07 -6.33 18.13
N THR A 160 -1.61 -5.16 18.48
CA THR A 160 -2.33 -4.93 19.76
C THR A 160 -3.74 -5.52 19.78
N THR A 161 -4.36 -5.69 18.61
CA THR A 161 -5.65 -6.38 18.45
C THR A 161 -5.37 -7.86 18.23
N GLY A 162 -5.19 -8.63 19.32
CA GLY A 162 -4.86 -10.06 19.28
C GLY A 162 -5.90 -10.98 18.65
N GLN A 163 -6.85 -10.45 17.86
CA GLN A 163 -7.80 -11.22 17.05
C GLN A 163 -7.58 -10.91 15.57
N SER A 164 -7.44 -11.97 14.77
CA SER A 164 -7.33 -11.84 13.31
C SER A 164 -8.56 -11.14 12.75
N LEU A 165 -8.38 -10.11 11.93
CA LEU A 165 -9.46 -9.45 11.18
C LEU A 165 -10.31 -10.45 10.36
N LEU A 166 -9.73 -11.60 10.00
CA LEU A 166 -10.45 -12.66 9.30
C LEU A 166 -11.55 -13.29 10.15
N SER A 167 -11.47 -13.20 11.49
CA SER A 167 -12.54 -13.64 12.39
C SER A 167 -13.79 -12.76 12.33
N GLU A 168 -13.67 -11.53 11.80
CA GLU A 168 -14.80 -10.63 11.58
C GLU A 168 -15.48 -10.84 10.22
N ILE A 169 -14.85 -11.59 9.31
CA ILE A 169 -15.39 -11.82 7.97
C ILE A 169 -16.44 -12.95 8.05
N PRO A 170 -17.69 -12.72 7.60
CA PRO A 170 -18.70 -13.76 7.54
C PRO A 170 -18.24 -14.91 6.64
N SER A 171 -18.26 -16.14 7.15
CA SER A 171 -17.98 -17.31 6.34
C SER A 171 -19.18 -17.60 5.42
N VAL A 172 -18.93 -17.74 4.13
CA VAL A 172 -19.93 -18.23 3.18
C VAL A 172 -19.92 -19.75 3.30
N GLY A 173 -20.89 -20.31 4.01
CA GLY A 173 -21.05 -21.76 4.14
C GLY A 173 -21.23 -22.39 2.76
N SER A 174 -20.43 -23.42 2.46
CA SER A 174 -20.66 -24.27 1.30
C SER A 174 -22.07 -24.84 1.40
N SER A 175 -22.91 -24.60 0.39
CA SER A 175 -24.24 -25.21 0.32
C SER A 175 -24.07 -26.72 0.30
N HIS A 176 -24.30 -27.38 1.45
CA HIS A 176 -24.46 -28.82 1.49
C HIS A 176 -25.72 -29.14 0.68
N VAL A 177 -25.54 -29.57 -0.56
CA VAL A 177 -26.58 -30.28 -1.30
C VAL A 177 -26.78 -31.59 -0.56
N VAL A 178 -27.74 -31.60 0.36
CA VAL A 178 -28.24 -32.84 0.95
C VAL A 178 -29.01 -33.56 -0.14
N GLY A 179 -28.30 -34.44 -0.85
CA GLY A 179 -28.91 -35.50 -1.62
C GLY A 179 -29.39 -36.61 -0.68
N ASN A 180 -30.65 -37.00 -0.86
CA ASN A 180 -31.34 -38.27 -0.54
C ASN A 180 -32.81 -37.94 -0.23
N GLU A 181 -33.83 -38.68 -0.63
CA GLU A 181 -33.95 -40.03 -1.18
C GLU A 181 -35.36 -40.15 -1.79
N VAL A 182 -35.49 -40.90 -2.88
CA VAL A 182 -36.79 -41.33 -3.41
C VAL A 182 -37.27 -42.52 -2.58
N ILE A 183 -38.33 -42.36 -1.79
CA ILE A 183 -39.14 -43.50 -1.32
C ILE A 183 -40.62 -43.13 -1.42
N GLY A 184 -41.34 -43.96 -2.18
CA GLY A 184 -42.75 -43.79 -2.45
C GLY A 184 -43.66 -44.03 -1.25
N GLY A 185 -44.82 -43.37 -1.31
CA GLY A 185 -45.94 -43.59 -0.42
C GLY A 185 -47.19 -42.93 -1.00
N ARG A 186 -48.01 -43.75 -1.66
CA ARG A 186 -49.36 -43.39 -2.14
C ARG A 186 -50.32 -43.35 -0.95
N VAL A 187 -51.36 -42.51 -1.04
CA VAL A 187 -52.80 -42.69 -0.65
C VAL A 187 -53.38 -41.28 -0.36
N ALA A 188 -54.23 -40.72 -1.24
CA ALA A 188 -55.70 -40.59 -1.16
C ALA A 188 -56.17 -39.87 0.13
N LEU A 189 -56.99 -38.81 0.11
CA LEU A 189 -58.11 -38.42 -0.77
C LEU A 189 -57.98 -36.98 -1.29
#